data_AF-A0A1G8FTQ8-F1
#
_entry.id   AF-A0A1G8FTQ8-F1
#
_cell.length_a   1.000
_cell.length_b   1.000
_cell.length_c   1.000
_cell.angle_alpha   90.00
_cell.angle_beta   90.00
_cell.angle_gamma   90.00
#
_symmetry.space_group_name_H-M   'P 1'
#
loop_
_entity.id
_entity.type
_entity.pdbx_description
1 polymer ?
#
loop_
_entity_poly.entity_id
_entity_poly.type
_entity_poly.pdbx_seq_one_letter_code
_entity_poly.pdbx_strand_id
1 'polypeptide(L)'
;MKNTFLFLATLALITSCSSSDDNSPLDPISSQPYNPLTSLTELEDGKYQYVGNDIGNGKVGIVNPTSGTCKENDLLVVYKTDQKLDSITYANYKTVIGKKNEIKCEKIGGEYDRVLRNNRLNATGVLSTQMTEDAKIPLTEEEKKENPGKEFKIERNLIYKGTVEIGKQGGYLRIEDHLSGYKPGSQIKGKPYLYFKKINE
;
A
#
# COMPACT_ATOMS: atom_id res chain seq x y z
N MET A 1 22.54 38.29 -66.71
CA MET A 1 23.78 37.49 -66.77
C MET A 1 23.75 36.46 -65.65
N LYS A 2 23.98 35.19 -66.01
CA LYS A 2 24.29 34.07 -65.10
C LYS A 2 25.58 34.36 -64.32
N ASN A 3 25.69 33.87 -63.08
CA ASN A 3 26.62 32.80 -62.68
C ASN A 3 26.43 32.49 -61.18
N THR A 4 25.87 31.34 -60.77
CA THR A 4 26.47 30.00 -60.59
C THR A 4 26.94 29.73 -59.15
N PHE A 5 26.25 28.78 -58.52
CA PHE A 5 26.56 27.88 -57.41
C PHE A 5 27.99 27.78 -56.83
N LEU A 6 28.08 27.64 -55.49
CA LEU A 6 28.51 26.40 -54.78
C LEU A 6 28.34 26.58 -53.25
N PHE A 7 27.44 25.83 -52.60
CA PHE A 7 27.71 24.70 -51.68
C PHE A 7 28.73 24.95 -50.55
N LEU A 8 28.27 24.92 -49.29
CA LEU A 8 28.56 23.78 -48.40
C LEU A 8 27.60 23.75 -47.20
N ALA A 9 26.80 22.69 -47.15
CA ALA A 9 26.00 22.30 -46.01
C ALA A 9 26.84 21.45 -45.06
N THR A 10 26.85 21.78 -43.77
CA THR A 10 27.08 20.84 -42.67
C THR A 10 26.49 21.44 -41.39
N LEU A 11 25.16 21.38 -41.25
CA LEU A 11 24.54 21.36 -39.93
C LEU A 11 24.89 19.99 -39.32
N ALA A 12 25.92 19.95 -38.48
CA ALA A 12 26.13 18.83 -37.57
C ALA A 12 25.05 18.89 -36.50
N LEU A 13 23.88 18.32 -36.80
CA LEU A 13 22.94 17.86 -35.80
C LEU A 13 23.65 16.74 -35.03
N ILE A 14 24.28 17.12 -33.92
CA ILE A 14 24.57 16.21 -32.82
C ILE A 14 23.22 15.77 -32.25
N THR A 15 22.58 14.82 -32.93
CA THR A 15 21.68 13.87 -32.29
C THR A 15 22.58 13.00 -31.41
N SER A 16 22.93 13.53 -30.25
CA SER A 16 23.20 12.71 -29.09
C SER A 16 21.91 11.92 -28.85
N CYS A 17 21.86 10.72 -29.43
CA CYS A 17 21.03 9.65 -28.94
C CYS A 17 21.44 9.42 -27.49
N SER A 18 20.79 10.14 -26.57
CA SER A 18 20.57 9.59 -25.25
C SER A 18 19.66 8.39 -25.48
N SER A 19 20.28 7.23 -25.63
CA SER A 19 19.66 5.95 -25.32
C SER A 19 19.30 5.99 -23.83
N SER A 20 18.17 6.64 -23.54
CA SER A 20 17.37 6.34 -22.36
C SER A 20 16.73 4.99 -22.67
N ASP A 21 17.45 3.92 -22.34
CA ASP A 21 16.84 2.63 -22.04
C ASP A 21 16.01 2.77 -20.75
N ASP A 22 14.99 3.62 -20.76
CA ASP A 22 13.95 3.64 -19.73
C ASP A 22 12.86 2.65 -20.13
N ASN A 23 13.21 1.36 -20.19
CA ASN A 23 12.24 0.29 -20.00
C ASN A 23 11.86 0.19 -18.51
N SER A 24 11.56 1.34 -17.89
CA SER A 24 10.84 1.35 -16.63
C SER A 24 9.46 0.75 -16.92
N PRO A 25 9.01 -0.31 -16.21
CA PRO A 25 7.67 -0.84 -16.41
C PRO A 25 6.69 0.32 -16.27
N LEU A 26 5.93 0.55 -17.34
CA LEU A 26 5.00 1.67 -17.46
C LEU A 26 4.07 1.61 -16.24
N ASP A 27 4.21 2.56 -15.32
CA ASP A 27 3.32 2.70 -14.16
C ASP A 27 1.87 2.80 -14.67
N PRO A 28 1.07 1.73 -14.54
CA PRO A 28 -0.26 1.69 -15.14
C PRO A 28 -1.29 2.41 -14.27
N ILE A 29 -0.89 2.91 -13.10
CA ILE A 29 -1.79 3.42 -12.07
C ILE A 29 -1.81 4.94 -12.10
N SER A 30 -0.65 5.59 -12.09
CA SER A 30 -0.58 7.05 -11.91
C SER A 30 -1.23 7.86 -13.03
N SER A 31 -1.29 7.31 -14.25
CA SER A 31 -1.96 7.97 -15.39
C SER A 31 -3.49 7.85 -15.35
N GLN A 32 -4.03 6.97 -14.50
CA GLN A 32 -5.46 6.68 -14.45
C GLN A 32 -6.18 7.64 -13.49
N PRO A 33 -7.46 7.97 -13.77
CA PRO A 33 -8.24 8.81 -12.88
C PRO A 33 -8.45 8.13 -11.52
N TYR A 34 -8.30 8.92 -10.46
CA TYR A 34 -8.71 8.53 -9.12
C TYR A 34 -10.23 8.68 -8.99
N ASN A 35 -10.87 7.61 -8.54
CA ASN A 35 -12.30 7.54 -8.25
C ASN A 35 -12.46 7.38 -6.73
N PRO A 36 -12.82 8.46 -6.00
CA PRO A 36 -12.99 8.36 -4.56
C PRO A 36 -14.20 7.48 -4.21
N LEU A 37 -14.09 6.75 -3.10
CA LEU A 37 -15.15 5.85 -2.63
C LEU A 37 -16.41 6.66 -2.27
N THR A 38 -17.59 6.30 -2.80
CA THR A 38 -18.84 7.02 -2.47
C THR A 38 -19.67 6.33 -1.39
N SER A 39 -19.46 5.04 -1.19
CA SER A 39 -20.06 4.23 -0.13
C SER A 39 -19.14 3.09 0.32
N LEU A 40 -19.18 2.72 1.60
CA LEU A 40 -18.46 1.54 2.12
C LEU A 40 -18.96 0.21 1.52
N THR A 41 -20.15 0.21 0.90
CA THR A 41 -20.67 -0.96 0.19
C THR A 41 -19.83 -1.31 -1.04
N GLU A 42 -19.16 -0.33 -1.66
CA GLU A 42 -18.30 -0.53 -2.84
C GLU A 42 -16.98 -1.25 -2.55
N LEU A 43 -16.58 -1.34 -1.27
CA LEU A 43 -15.42 -2.14 -0.85
C LEU A 43 -15.81 -3.62 -0.86
N GLU A 44 -15.18 -4.43 -1.69
CA GLU A 44 -15.50 -5.86 -1.76
C GLU A 44 -14.83 -6.60 -0.59
N ASP A 45 -15.60 -7.45 0.10
CA ASP A 45 -15.12 -8.28 1.21
C ASP A 45 -14.03 -9.25 0.76
N GLY A 46 -13.03 -9.51 1.60
CA GLY A 46 -11.93 -10.44 1.35
C GLY A 46 -10.57 -9.78 1.10
N LYS A 47 -9.65 -10.52 0.48
CA LYS A 47 -8.22 -10.16 0.41
C LYS A 47 -7.84 -9.32 -0.81
N TYR A 48 -6.85 -8.45 -0.62
CA TYR A 48 -6.22 -7.62 -1.63
C TYR A 48 -4.69 -7.71 -1.49
N GLN A 49 -4.02 -8.03 -2.59
CA GLN A 49 -2.57 -8.11 -2.68
C GLN A 49 -1.96 -6.71 -2.79
N TYR A 50 -0.91 -6.41 -2.02
CA TYR A 50 -0.16 -5.17 -2.19
C TYR A 50 0.54 -5.13 -3.56
N VAL A 51 0.48 -3.98 -4.22
CA VAL A 51 1.01 -3.77 -5.58
C VAL A 51 2.14 -2.75 -5.60
N GLY A 52 2.07 -1.74 -4.72
CA GLY A 52 3.02 -0.65 -4.74
C GLY A 52 2.54 0.56 -3.96
N ASN A 53 3.37 1.59 -3.94
CA ASN A 53 3.09 2.83 -3.24
C ASN A 53 3.56 4.06 -4.03
N ASP A 54 2.80 5.14 -3.87
CA ASP A 54 3.23 6.49 -4.21
C ASP A 54 3.75 7.14 -2.92
N ILE A 55 4.95 7.68 -2.97
CA ILE A 55 5.57 8.42 -1.86
C ILE A 55 5.34 9.93 -1.99
N GLY A 56 4.17 10.35 -2.49
CA GLY A 56 3.74 11.75 -2.65
C GLY A 56 4.20 12.44 -3.94
N ASN A 57 5.03 11.79 -4.77
CA ASN A 57 5.54 12.38 -6.00
C ASN A 57 4.63 12.12 -7.22
N GLY A 58 3.52 11.41 -7.03
CA GLY A 58 2.54 11.11 -8.07
C GLY A 58 2.92 9.94 -8.98
N LYS A 59 4.03 9.24 -8.73
CA LYS A 59 4.41 8.00 -9.42
C LYS A 59 4.31 6.82 -8.45
N VAL A 60 3.68 5.73 -8.88
CA VAL A 60 3.60 4.50 -8.09
C VAL A 60 4.83 3.65 -8.34
N GLY A 61 5.61 3.40 -7.28
CA GLY A 61 6.62 2.36 -7.27
C GLY A 61 5.93 0.99 -7.21
N ILE A 62 5.97 0.24 -8.31
CA ILE A 62 5.40 -1.10 -8.38
C ILE A 62 6.37 -2.11 -7.75
N VAL A 63 5.83 -2.99 -6.91
CA VAL A 63 6.59 -4.07 -6.28
C VAL A 63 7.18 -4.98 -7.35
N ASN A 64 8.49 -5.20 -7.25
CA ASN A 64 9.17 -6.23 -7.99
C ASN A 64 9.29 -7.49 -7.10
N PRO A 65 8.64 -8.62 -7.42
CA PRO A 65 8.72 -9.85 -6.64
C PRO A 65 10.14 -10.40 -6.48
N THR A 66 11.06 -10.06 -7.38
CA THR A 66 12.47 -10.50 -7.31
C THR A 66 13.35 -9.56 -6.49
N SER A 67 12.79 -8.50 -5.90
CA SER A 67 13.56 -7.52 -5.11
C SER A 67 14.06 -8.04 -3.77
N GLY A 68 13.51 -9.16 -3.27
CA GLY A 68 13.86 -9.72 -1.97
C GLY A 68 13.37 -8.89 -0.77
N THR A 69 12.48 -7.93 -0.99
CA THR A 69 11.92 -7.04 0.05
C THR A 69 10.74 -7.62 0.80
N CYS A 70 10.21 -8.78 0.35
CA CYS A 70 9.03 -9.44 0.88
C CYS A 70 7.71 -8.67 0.72
N LYS A 71 7.74 -7.51 0.05
CA LYS A 71 6.57 -6.65 -0.14
C LYS A 71 5.48 -7.28 -0.99
N GLU A 72 5.85 -8.21 -1.87
CA GLU A 72 4.92 -9.04 -2.62
C GLU A 72 4.05 -9.95 -1.75
N ASN A 73 4.33 -10.06 -0.44
CA ASN A 73 3.52 -10.81 0.52
C ASN A 73 2.59 -9.91 1.35
N ASP A 74 2.76 -8.58 1.30
CA ASP A 74 1.90 -7.64 2.03
C ASP A 74 0.45 -7.75 1.54
N LEU A 75 -0.51 -7.78 2.46
CA LEU A 75 -1.91 -7.99 2.13
C LEU A 75 -2.82 -7.08 2.95
N LEU A 76 -3.93 -6.69 2.34
CA LEU A 76 -5.01 -5.96 2.97
C LEU A 76 -6.27 -6.82 2.93
N VAL A 77 -6.94 -6.98 4.06
CA VAL A 77 -8.19 -7.74 4.17
C VAL A 77 -9.30 -6.79 4.57
N VAL A 78 -10.32 -6.71 3.72
CA VAL A 78 -11.58 -6.04 4.06
C VAL A 78 -12.47 -7.09 4.69
N TYR A 79 -12.98 -6.82 5.89
CA TYR A 79 -13.94 -7.67 6.59
C TYR A 79 -15.28 -6.98 6.72
N LYS A 80 -16.35 -7.68 6.31
CA LYS A 80 -17.73 -7.23 6.44
C LYS A 80 -18.55 -8.14 7.35
N THR A 81 -19.39 -7.53 8.19
CA THR A 81 -20.41 -8.20 8.99
C THR A 81 -21.77 -7.67 8.57
N ASP A 82 -22.69 -8.55 8.20
CA ASP A 82 -24.02 -8.18 7.66
C ASP A 82 -23.95 -7.12 6.55
N GLN A 83 -23.00 -7.29 5.62
CA GLN A 83 -22.70 -6.39 4.50
C GLN A 83 -22.17 -4.99 4.89
N LYS A 84 -22.01 -4.70 6.19
CA LYS A 84 -21.39 -3.48 6.69
C LYS A 84 -19.89 -3.68 6.88
N LEU A 85 -19.09 -2.67 6.54
CA LEU A 85 -17.66 -2.69 6.81
C LEU A 85 -17.42 -2.77 8.32
N ASP A 86 -16.82 -3.86 8.78
CA ASP A 86 -16.38 -4.01 10.15
C ASP A 86 -14.96 -3.44 10.29
N SER A 87 -14.00 -4.04 9.57
CA SER A 87 -12.60 -3.67 9.67
C SER A 87 -11.82 -3.80 8.36
N ILE A 88 -10.70 -3.09 8.28
CA ILE A 88 -9.70 -3.26 7.23
C ILE A 88 -8.37 -3.57 7.90
N THR A 89 -7.83 -4.75 7.64
CA THR A 89 -6.60 -5.24 8.27
C THR A 89 -5.46 -5.20 7.27
N TYR A 90 -4.33 -4.60 7.63
CA TYR A 90 -3.11 -4.63 6.83
C TYR A 90 -2.06 -5.49 7.53
N ALA A 91 -1.61 -6.52 6.83
CA ALA A 91 -0.53 -7.40 7.24
C ALA A 91 0.68 -7.14 6.34
N ASN A 92 1.76 -6.67 6.96
CA ASN A 92 3.03 -6.37 6.31
C ASN A 92 4.10 -7.40 6.66
N TYR A 93 5.03 -7.63 5.74
CA TYR A 93 6.10 -8.61 5.84
C TYR A 93 7.46 -7.93 5.71
N LYS A 94 8.45 -8.51 6.38
CA LYS A 94 9.86 -8.10 6.32
C LYS A 94 10.72 -9.26 5.92
N THR A 95 11.81 -8.91 5.27
CA THR A 95 12.91 -9.82 5.02
C THR A 95 13.63 -10.14 6.32
N VAL A 96 13.85 -11.42 6.57
CA VAL A 96 14.75 -11.93 7.60
C VAL A 96 15.70 -12.95 6.99
N ILE A 97 16.93 -13.01 7.50
CA ILE A 97 17.93 -13.98 7.07
C ILE A 97 17.90 -15.16 8.04
N GLY A 98 17.57 -16.33 7.51
CA GLY A 98 17.52 -17.58 8.27
C GLY A 98 18.91 -18.15 8.59
N LYS A 99 18.92 -19.24 9.37
CA LYS A 99 20.15 -19.88 9.91
C LYS A 99 21.09 -20.44 8.82
N LYS A 100 20.62 -20.64 7.59
CA LYS A 100 21.40 -21.13 6.44
C LYS A 100 21.52 -20.05 5.34
N ASN A 101 21.48 -18.77 5.71
CA ASN A 101 21.46 -17.63 4.78
C ASN A 101 20.30 -17.65 3.78
N GLU A 102 19.22 -18.36 4.08
CA GLU A 102 18.00 -18.30 3.28
C GLU A 102 17.22 -17.01 3.58
N ILE A 103 16.79 -16.33 2.54
CA ILE A 103 15.86 -15.19 2.64
C ILE A 103 14.48 -15.75 3.02
N LYS A 104 13.92 -15.25 4.11
CA LYS A 104 12.56 -15.57 4.56
C LYS A 104 11.75 -14.29 4.68
N CYS A 105 10.46 -14.42 4.44
CA CYS A 105 9.49 -13.34 4.63
C CYS A 105 8.70 -13.62 5.89
N GLU A 106 9.02 -12.89 6.95
CA GLU A 106 8.28 -12.96 8.21
C GLU A 106 7.31 -11.80 8.29
N LYS A 107 6.10 -12.08 8.76
CA LYS A 107 5.13 -11.04 9.07
C LYS A 107 5.73 -10.09 10.11
N ILE A 108 5.74 -8.80 9.80
CA ILE A 108 6.15 -7.75 10.73
C ILE A 108 5.11 -7.74 11.85
N GLY A 109 5.60 -7.84 13.08
CA GLY A 109 4.75 -7.98 14.25
C GLY A 109 4.05 -9.33 14.23
N GLY A 110 4.80 -10.42 14.46
CA GLY A 110 4.26 -11.79 14.57
C GLY A 110 3.04 -11.95 15.50
N GLU A 111 2.68 -10.90 16.25
CA GLU A 111 1.46 -10.78 17.06
C GLU A 111 0.47 -9.67 16.61
N TYR A 112 0.86 -8.62 15.88
CA TYR A 112 0.07 -7.37 15.73
C TYR A 112 -0.18 -6.98 14.27
N ASP A 113 -1.42 -7.16 13.79
CA ASP A 113 -1.88 -6.52 12.56
C ASP A 113 -2.32 -5.08 12.82
N ARG A 114 -2.15 -4.22 11.80
CA ARG A 114 -2.75 -2.88 11.82
C ARG A 114 -4.17 -2.96 11.32
N VAL A 115 -5.11 -2.54 12.15
CA VAL A 115 -6.54 -2.66 11.86
C VAL A 115 -7.19 -1.29 11.86
N LEU A 116 -7.81 -0.92 10.74
CA LEU A 116 -8.73 0.21 10.63
C LEU A 116 -10.10 -0.22 11.14
N ARG A 117 -10.58 0.45 12.19
CA ARG A 117 -11.82 0.15 12.91
C ARG A 117 -12.70 1.39 13.01
N ASN A 118 -13.96 1.19 13.38
CA ASN A 118 -14.93 2.27 13.57
C ASN A 118 -15.06 3.15 12.31
N ASN A 119 -14.99 2.49 11.15
CA ASN A 119 -14.89 3.12 9.85
C ASN A 119 -16.19 3.83 9.46
N ARG A 120 -16.09 5.11 9.09
CA ARG A 120 -17.23 5.93 8.62
C ARG A 120 -16.80 6.79 7.46
N LEU A 121 -17.55 6.76 6.37
CA LEU A 121 -17.32 7.65 5.24
C LEU A 121 -17.98 9.00 5.54
N ASN A 122 -17.17 10.02 5.84
CA ASN A 122 -17.68 11.35 6.21
C ASN A 122 -18.01 12.21 4.98
N ALA A 123 -17.31 11.96 3.88
CA ALA A 123 -17.51 12.54 2.56
C ALA A 123 -16.99 11.57 1.51
N THR A 124 -17.33 11.79 0.24
CA THR A 124 -16.78 11.03 -0.88
C THR A 124 -15.25 10.97 -0.80
N GLY A 125 -14.70 9.76 -0.70
CA GLY A 125 -13.27 9.49 -0.58
C GLY A 125 -12.66 9.68 0.80
N VAL A 126 -13.38 10.18 1.80
CA VAL A 126 -12.82 10.54 3.12
C VAL A 126 -13.33 9.60 4.21
N LEU A 127 -12.48 8.66 4.61
CA LEU A 127 -12.76 7.66 5.62
C LEU A 127 -12.28 8.12 7.00
N SER A 128 -13.20 8.39 7.91
CA SER A 128 -12.87 8.51 9.33
C SER A 128 -12.66 7.12 9.93
N THR A 129 -11.56 6.94 10.65
CA THR A 129 -11.15 5.64 11.17
C THR A 129 -10.30 5.76 12.44
N GLN A 130 -10.20 4.66 13.16
CA GLN A 130 -9.23 4.43 14.22
C GLN A 130 -8.33 3.27 13.82
N MET A 131 -7.03 3.48 13.85
CA MET A 131 -6.06 2.43 13.60
C MET A 131 -5.57 1.86 14.92
N THR A 132 -5.62 0.54 15.06
CA THR A 132 -5.08 -0.17 16.22
C THR A 132 -4.03 -1.20 15.83
N GLU A 133 -3.11 -1.46 16.75
CA GLU A 133 -2.29 -2.68 16.78
C GLU A 133 -2.86 -3.57 17.89
N ASP A 134 -3.27 -4.79 17.53
CA ASP A 134 -3.97 -5.72 18.42
C ASP A 134 -2.99 -6.78 18.95
N ALA A 135 -2.71 -6.76 20.26
CA ALA A 135 -1.76 -7.64 20.94
C ALA A 135 -2.37 -8.85 21.63
N LYS A 136 -1.85 -10.05 21.31
CA LYS A 136 -2.23 -11.29 22.00
C LYS A 136 -1.41 -11.45 23.27
N ILE A 137 -2.02 -11.16 24.41
CA ILE A 137 -1.40 -11.33 25.72
C ILE A 137 -1.87 -12.65 26.31
N PRO A 138 -0.96 -13.60 26.63
CA PRO A 138 -1.34 -14.85 27.30
C PRO A 138 -2.12 -14.57 28.59
N LEU A 139 -3.18 -15.34 28.82
CA LEU A 139 -3.94 -15.23 30.06
C LEU A 139 -3.14 -15.77 31.25
N THR A 140 -3.27 -15.13 32.40
CA THR A 140 -2.86 -15.69 33.71
C THR A 140 -3.71 -16.90 34.07
N GLU A 141 -3.24 -17.73 35.01
CA GLU A 141 -4.00 -18.91 35.46
C GLU A 141 -5.34 -18.52 36.11
N GLU A 142 -5.41 -17.36 36.77
CA GLU A 142 -6.63 -16.76 37.29
C GLU A 142 -7.60 -16.37 36.15
N GLU A 143 -7.12 -15.63 35.15
CA GLU A 143 -7.96 -15.21 34.01
C GLU A 143 -8.45 -16.40 33.17
N LYS A 144 -7.67 -17.48 33.07
CA LYS A 144 -8.09 -18.74 32.42
C LYS A 144 -9.22 -19.44 33.17
N LYS A 145 -9.23 -19.37 34.50
CA LYS A 145 -10.35 -19.90 35.32
C LYS A 145 -11.63 -19.10 35.07
N GLU A 146 -11.52 -17.79 34.87
CA GLU A 146 -12.65 -16.90 34.55
C GLU A 146 -13.09 -17.01 33.08
N ASN A 147 -12.18 -17.35 32.17
CA ASN A 147 -12.40 -17.44 30.73
C ASN A 147 -12.01 -18.82 30.18
N PRO A 148 -12.72 -19.89 30.58
CA PRO A 148 -12.38 -21.24 30.16
C PRO A 148 -12.37 -21.38 28.63
N GLY A 149 -11.30 -21.99 28.09
CA GLY A 149 -11.11 -22.20 26.65
C GLY A 149 -10.43 -21.05 25.89
N LYS A 150 -10.08 -19.94 26.56
CA LYS A 150 -9.26 -18.88 25.97
C LYS A 150 -7.80 -19.01 26.43
N GLU A 151 -6.87 -18.83 25.49
CA GLU A 151 -5.43 -18.85 25.79
C GLU A 151 -4.82 -17.45 25.93
N PHE A 152 -5.43 -16.46 25.29
CA PHE A 152 -4.97 -15.08 25.27
C PHE A 152 -6.13 -14.08 25.36
N LYS A 153 -5.84 -12.89 25.87
CA LYS A 153 -6.65 -11.67 25.69
C LYS A 153 -6.06 -10.82 24.57
N ILE A 154 -6.90 -9.97 23.98
CA ILE A 154 -6.46 -8.95 23.03
C ILE A 154 -6.33 -7.62 23.75
N GLU A 155 -5.11 -7.11 23.85
CA GLU A 155 -4.83 -5.73 24.25
C GLU A 155 -4.77 -4.86 22.99
N ARG A 156 -5.43 -3.70 23.00
CA ARG A 156 -5.63 -2.90 21.79
C ARG A 156 -4.96 -1.54 21.94
N ASN A 157 -3.92 -1.30 21.15
CA ASN A 157 -3.16 -0.06 21.17
C ASN A 157 -3.61 0.85 20.03
N LEU A 158 -4.14 2.03 20.36
CA LEU A 158 -4.52 3.04 19.37
C LEU A 158 -3.25 3.72 18.83
N ILE A 159 -3.00 3.59 17.53
CA ILE A 159 -1.82 4.18 16.88
C ILE A 159 -2.17 5.43 16.05
N TYR A 160 -3.42 5.53 15.58
CA TYR A 160 -3.89 6.67 14.82
C TYR A 160 -5.39 6.84 14.96
N LYS A 161 -5.86 8.09 14.96
CA LYS A 161 -7.28 8.44 14.87
C LYS A 161 -7.42 9.69 14.00
N GLY A 162 -8.21 9.59 12.94
CA GLY A 162 -8.37 10.70 12.01
C GLY A 162 -9.11 10.30 10.75
N THR A 163 -8.71 10.89 9.63
CA THR A 163 -9.29 10.66 8.31
C THR A 163 -8.21 10.24 7.32
N VAL A 164 -8.51 9.23 6.52
CA VAL A 164 -7.66 8.77 5.42
C VAL A 164 -8.42 8.88 4.10
N GLU A 165 -7.72 9.22 3.02
CA GLU A 165 -8.30 9.14 1.67
C GLU A 165 -8.38 7.69 1.20
N ILE A 166 -9.51 7.29 0.60
CA ILE A 166 -9.73 5.93 0.08
C ILE A 166 -10.53 5.95 -1.23
N GLY A 167 -10.21 5.07 -2.16
CA GLY A 167 -10.95 4.93 -3.41
C GLY A 167 -10.30 3.95 -4.37
N LYS A 168 -10.62 4.06 -5.66
CA LYS A 168 -10.04 3.21 -6.71
C LYS A 168 -9.26 4.06 -7.72
N GLN A 169 -8.09 3.58 -8.16
CA GLN A 169 -7.31 4.21 -9.23
C GLN A 169 -6.72 3.12 -10.10
N GLY A 170 -6.94 3.16 -11.41
CA GLY A 170 -6.45 2.14 -12.35
C GLY A 170 -6.92 0.71 -12.05
N GLY A 171 -8.06 0.54 -11.38
CA GLY A 171 -8.56 -0.78 -10.95
C GLY A 171 -7.98 -1.29 -9.62
N TYR A 172 -7.14 -0.50 -8.95
CA TYR A 172 -6.55 -0.82 -7.66
C TYR A 172 -7.26 -0.07 -6.54
N LEU A 173 -7.42 -0.71 -5.38
CA LEU A 173 -7.78 -0.02 -4.15
C LEU A 173 -6.61 0.87 -3.72
N ARG A 174 -6.86 2.16 -3.58
CA ARG A 174 -5.92 3.18 -3.13
C ARG A 174 -6.33 3.65 -1.74
N ILE A 175 -5.38 3.69 -0.82
CA ILE A 175 -5.59 4.22 0.54
C ILE A 175 -4.42 5.12 0.93
N GLU A 176 -4.70 6.26 1.56
CA GLU A 176 -3.69 7.13 2.14
C GLU A 176 -2.88 6.36 3.19
N ASP A 177 -1.55 6.43 3.07
CA ASP A 177 -0.69 5.59 3.87
C ASP A 177 -0.46 6.16 5.28
N HIS A 178 -1.22 5.60 6.22
CA HIS A 178 -0.88 5.62 7.65
C HIS A 178 -0.60 4.20 8.17
N LEU A 179 -0.68 3.20 7.28
CA LEU A 179 -0.67 1.77 7.60
C LEU A 179 0.75 1.18 7.58
N SER A 180 1.65 1.66 6.73
CA SER A 180 3.00 1.10 6.59
C SER A 180 3.98 1.56 7.68
N GLY A 181 3.63 2.62 8.43
CA GLY A 181 4.52 3.27 9.40
C GLY A 181 5.54 4.18 8.74
N TYR A 182 5.34 4.50 7.46
CA TYR A 182 6.08 5.52 6.74
C TYR A 182 6.07 6.85 7.50
N LYS A 183 7.25 7.47 7.61
CA LYS A 183 7.43 8.80 8.20
C LYS A 183 7.86 9.76 7.09
N PRO A 184 7.11 10.85 6.84
CA PRO A 184 7.46 11.81 5.80
C PRO A 184 8.86 12.39 6.05
N GLY A 185 9.74 12.28 5.05
CA GLY A 185 10.99 13.02 5.02
C GLY A 185 10.78 14.43 4.46
N SER A 186 11.72 15.34 4.74
CA SER A 186 11.67 16.75 4.27
C SER A 186 11.68 16.92 2.74
N GLN A 187 12.02 15.87 1.99
CA GLN A 187 12.14 15.90 0.53
C GLN A 187 10.87 15.46 -0.20
N ILE A 188 9.86 14.97 0.52
CA ILE A 188 8.64 14.43 -0.07
C ILE A 188 7.53 15.46 0.03
N LYS A 189 6.99 15.85 -1.13
CA LYS A 189 5.80 16.71 -1.24
C LYS A 189 4.58 15.80 -1.36
N GLY A 190 3.47 16.15 -0.71
CA GLY A 190 2.21 15.41 -0.87
C GLY A 190 1.98 14.25 0.10
N LYS A 191 0.83 13.61 -0.05
CA LYS A 191 0.40 12.47 0.76
C LYS A 191 0.90 11.16 0.14
N PRO A 192 1.38 10.20 0.94
CA PRO A 192 1.70 8.86 0.47
C PRO A 192 0.43 8.01 0.30
N TYR A 193 0.47 7.06 -0.64
CA TYR A 193 -0.65 6.14 -0.89
C TYR A 193 -0.16 4.72 -1.11
N LEU A 194 -0.90 3.75 -0.57
CA LEU A 194 -0.72 2.31 -0.85
C LEU A 194 -1.76 1.86 -1.87
N TYR A 195 -1.34 0.95 -2.76
CA TYR A 195 -2.18 0.39 -3.81
C TYR A 195 -2.28 -1.13 -3.67
N PHE A 196 -3.50 -1.64 -3.77
CA PHE A 196 -3.80 -3.06 -3.61
C PHE A 196 -4.70 -3.56 -4.73
N LYS A 197 -4.47 -4.80 -5.19
CA LYS A 197 -5.30 -5.50 -6.17
C LYS A 197 -6.12 -6.58 -5.50
N LYS A 198 -7.42 -6.64 -5.79
CA LYS A 198 -8.28 -7.71 -5.29
C LYS A 198 -7.75 -9.07 -5.74
N ILE A 199 -7.71 -10.03 -4.81
CA ILE A 199 -7.42 -11.43 -5.12
C ILE A 199 -8.78 -12.13 -5.20
N ASN A 200 -9.05 -12.78 -6.33
CA ASN A 200 -10.21 -13.66 -6.47
C ASN A 200 -9.82 -15.00 -5.83
N GLU A 201 -10.51 -15.37 -4.75
CA GLU A 201 -10.44 -16.71 -4.16
C GLU A 201 -11.50 -17.62 -4.78
#